data_AF-A0A835X2Y7-F1
#
_entry.id   AF-A0A835X2Y7-F1
#
_cell.length_a   1.000
_cell.length_b   1.000
_cell.length_c   1.000
_cell.angle_alpha   90.00
_cell.angle_beta   90.00
_cell.angle_gamma   90.00
#
_symmetry.space_group_name_H-M   'P 1'
#
loop_
_entity.id
_entity.type
_entity.pdbx_description
1 polymer ?
#
loop_
_entity_poly.entity_id
_entity_poly.type
_entity_poly.pdbx_seq_one_letter_code
_entity_poly.pdbx_strand_id
1 'polypeptide(L)'
;MSKELLDNLRKKFDDKIAIVTGRGLDSISYSLKELLNQFNVKNSVFLEDESRDLAKPNPEALLRSIHGLNSSHCLYVGDSMEDLIMAQKATEIGNKTTFCGIIGTSNDPSEKRSFFEKNGVILILDSIQLLPKVLNLV
;
A
#
# COMPACT_ATOMS: atom_id res chain seq x y z
N MET A 1 -9.38 4.72 7.97
CA MET A 1 -9.69 4.71 6.52
C MET A 1 -11.19 4.94 6.36
N SER A 2 -11.62 5.84 5.49
CA SER A 2 -13.05 6.18 5.30
C SER A 2 -13.65 5.47 4.09
N LYS A 3 -14.96 5.24 4.11
CA LYS A 3 -15.71 4.73 2.96
C LYS A 3 -15.57 5.63 1.73
N GLU A 4 -15.68 6.93 1.93
CA GLU A 4 -15.53 7.95 0.88
C GLU A 4 -14.18 7.88 0.15
N LEU A 5 -13.09 7.70 0.90
CA LEU A 5 -11.75 7.52 0.31
C LEU A 5 -11.74 6.31 -0.64
N LEU A 6 -12.24 5.17 -0.17
CA LEU A 6 -12.28 3.94 -0.96
C LEU A 6 -13.21 4.09 -2.18
N ASP A 7 -14.38 4.71 -2.02
CA ASP A 7 -15.30 4.97 -3.13
C ASP A 7 -14.63 5.82 -4.23
N ASN A 8 -13.87 6.86 -3.86
CA ASN A 8 -13.13 7.69 -4.81
C ASN A 8 -12.00 6.92 -5.51
N LEU A 9 -11.27 6.07 -4.78
CA LEU A 9 -10.23 5.23 -5.37
C LEU A 9 -10.85 4.19 -6.32
N ARG A 10 -11.97 3.56 -5.94
CA ARG A 10 -12.67 2.57 -6.78
C ARG A 10 -13.21 3.16 -8.07
N LYS A 11 -13.68 4.41 -8.07
CA LYS A 11 -14.06 5.09 -9.32
C LYS A 11 -12.91 5.16 -10.33
N LYS A 12 -11.66 5.22 -9.87
CA LYS A 12 -10.46 5.32 -10.72
C LYS A 12 -9.84 3.96 -11.03
N PHE A 13 -9.75 3.09 -10.04
CA PHE A 13 -8.98 1.85 -10.08
C PHE A 13 -9.86 0.59 -10.13
N ASP A 14 -11.17 0.75 -10.09
CA ASP A 14 -12.17 -0.34 -10.07
C ASP A 14 -11.90 -1.36 -8.95
N ASP A 15 -11.65 -2.62 -9.30
CA ASP A 15 -11.31 -3.71 -8.40
C ASP A 15 -9.79 -3.88 -8.20
N LYS A 16 -8.96 -2.98 -8.75
CA LYS A 16 -7.49 -3.06 -8.66
C LYS A 16 -6.92 -2.40 -7.41
N ILE A 17 -7.55 -2.67 -6.27
CA ILE A 17 -7.13 -2.18 -4.96
C ILE A 17 -6.97 -3.38 -4.04
N ALA A 18 -5.75 -3.67 -3.61
CA ALA A 18 -5.44 -4.81 -2.75
C ALA A 18 -4.67 -4.37 -1.50
N ILE A 19 -4.61 -5.25 -0.50
CA ILE A 19 -3.89 -5.04 0.76
C ILE A 19 -2.65 -5.94 0.78
N VAL A 20 -1.50 -5.39 1.15
CA VAL A 20 -0.30 -6.17 1.52
C VAL A 20 0.13 -5.74 2.91
N THR A 21 -0.16 -6.57 3.91
CA THR A 21 -0.02 -6.21 5.33
C THR A 21 0.72 -7.27 6.13
N GLY A 22 1.39 -6.85 7.22
CA GLY A 22 1.94 -7.77 8.21
C GLY A 22 0.87 -8.60 8.93
N ARG A 23 -0.35 -8.08 9.03
CA ARG A 23 -1.44 -8.66 9.82
C ARG A 23 -2.19 -9.77 9.07
N GLY A 24 -2.76 -10.71 9.82
CA GLY A 24 -3.60 -11.79 9.29
C GLY A 24 -4.97 -11.28 8.86
N LEU A 25 -5.65 -12.06 8.03
CA LEU A 25 -6.96 -11.74 7.49
C LEU A 25 -7.98 -11.52 8.61
N ASP A 26 -7.98 -12.36 9.64
CA ASP A 26 -8.90 -12.23 10.78
C ASP A 26 -8.69 -10.90 11.53
N SER A 27 -7.43 -10.55 11.77
CA SER A 27 -7.02 -9.32 12.46
C SER A 27 -7.44 -8.06 11.69
N ILE A 28 -7.24 -8.08 10.37
CA ILE A 28 -7.68 -6.99 9.48
C ILE A 28 -9.20 -6.93 9.36
N SER A 29 -9.88 -8.08 9.28
CA SER A 29 -11.34 -8.16 9.15
C SER A 29 -12.04 -7.49 10.34
N TYR A 30 -11.51 -7.66 11.54
CA TYR A 30 -12.02 -6.94 12.72
C TYR A 30 -11.83 -5.42 12.62
N SER A 31 -10.72 -4.97 12.01
CA SER A 31 -10.36 -3.56 11.90
C SER A 31 -11.11 -2.83 10.79
N LEU A 32 -11.26 -3.46 9.61
CA LEU A 32 -11.89 -2.86 8.44
C LEU A 32 -13.37 -3.19 8.30
N LYS A 33 -13.84 -4.30 8.88
CA LYS A 33 -15.24 -4.76 8.79
C LYS A 33 -15.69 -4.76 7.33
N GLU A 34 -16.84 -4.15 7.04
CA GLU A 34 -17.42 -4.06 5.68
C GLU A 34 -16.54 -3.31 4.68
N LEU A 35 -15.61 -2.45 5.13
CA LEU A 35 -14.68 -1.76 4.23
C LEU A 35 -13.72 -2.73 3.54
N LEU A 36 -13.47 -3.91 4.13
CA LEU A 36 -12.65 -4.95 3.50
C LEU A 36 -13.22 -5.39 2.15
N ASN A 37 -14.55 -5.37 1.99
CA ASN A 37 -15.23 -5.76 0.75
C ASN A 37 -14.97 -4.79 -0.43
N GLN A 38 -14.35 -3.64 -0.17
CA GLN A 38 -13.93 -2.71 -1.21
C GLN A 38 -12.56 -3.05 -1.82
N PHE A 39 -11.84 -4.00 -1.22
CA PHE A 39 -10.57 -4.49 -1.71
C PHE A 39 -10.76 -5.79 -2.47
N ASN A 40 -9.83 -6.05 -3.39
CA ASN A 40 -9.66 -7.35 -4.00
C ASN A 40 -8.97 -8.30 -3.00
N VAL A 41 -9.77 -8.87 -2.10
CA VAL A 41 -9.28 -9.77 -1.04
C VAL A 41 -8.56 -10.98 -1.65
N LYS A 42 -9.06 -11.49 -2.79
CA LYS A 42 -8.44 -12.61 -3.53
C LYS A 42 -6.98 -12.33 -3.90
N ASN A 43 -6.68 -11.09 -4.32
CA ASN A 43 -5.34 -10.67 -4.72
C ASN A 43 -4.61 -9.87 -3.62
N SER A 44 -5.13 -9.88 -2.39
CA SER A 44 -4.47 -9.31 -1.21
C SER A 44 -3.58 -10.36 -0.53
N VAL A 45 -2.57 -9.91 0.22
CA VAL A 45 -1.65 -10.77 0.96
C VAL A 45 -1.61 -10.35 2.42
N PHE A 46 -1.90 -11.32 3.30
CA PHE A 46 -1.95 -11.17 4.75
C PHE A 46 -0.79 -11.97 5.36
N LEU A 47 0.33 -11.31 5.65
CA LEU A 47 1.63 -11.98 5.85
C LEU A 47 1.71 -12.86 7.10
N GLU A 48 0.93 -12.58 8.14
CA GLU A 48 0.79 -13.45 9.33
C GLU A 48 0.22 -14.83 8.97
N ASP A 49 -0.54 -14.94 7.88
CA ASP A 49 -1.15 -16.19 7.40
C ASP A 49 -0.26 -16.92 6.37
N GLU A 50 0.91 -16.35 6.07
CA GLU A 50 1.83 -16.80 5.03
C GLU A 50 3.18 -17.27 5.63
N SER A 51 4.06 -17.83 4.80
CA SER A 51 5.43 -18.14 5.25
C SER A 51 6.16 -16.86 5.67
N ARG A 52 6.96 -16.95 6.76
CA ARG A 52 7.82 -15.84 7.21
C ARG A 52 8.80 -15.36 6.15
N ASP A 53 9.16 -16.22 5.20
CA ASP A 53 10.05 -15.85 4.09
C ASP A 53 9.44 -14.77 3.20
N LEU A 54 8.11 -14.64 3.19
CA LEU A 54 7.38 -13.61 2.44
C LEU A 54 7.22 -12.29 3.21
N ALA A 55 7.68 -12.23 4.46
CA ALA A 55 7.58 -11.02 5.27
C ALA A 55 8.30 -9.84 4.59
N LYS A 56 7.80 -8.63 4.84
CA LYS A 56 8.46 -7.41 4.37
C LYS A 56 9.90 -7.37 4.93
N PRO A 57 10.91 -6.96 4.15
CA PRO A 57 10.81 -6.28 2.86
C PRO A 57 10.98 -7.21 1.64
N ASN A 58 10.55 -8.47 1.70
CA ASN A 58 10.51 -9.35 0.53
C ASN A 58 9.43 -8.83 -0.47
N PRO A 59 9.76 -8.57 -1.75
CA PRO A 59 8.79 -8.07 -2.74
C PRO A 59 7.75 -9.10 -3.17
N GLU A 60 7.94 -10.39 -2.92
CA GLU A 60 7.11 -11.46 -3.49
C GLU A 60 5.61 -11.30 -3.16
N ALA A 61 5.29 -10.87 -1.94
CA ALA A 61 3.90 -10.58 -1.55
C ALA A 61 3.28 -9.46 -2.40
N LEU A 62 4.03 -8.38 -2.64
CA LEU A 62 3.59 -7.28 -3.49
C LEU A 62 3.48 -7.71 -4.96
N LEU A 63 4.43 -8.50 -5.46
CA LEU A 63 4.43 -9.01 -6.82
C LEU A 63 3.22 -9.92 -7.09
N ARG A 64 2.88 -10.83 -6.15
CA ARG A 64 1.66 -11.64 -6.21
C ARG A 64 0.41 -10.78 -6.39
N SER A 65 0.28 -9.71 -5.61
CA SER A 65 -0.84 -8.77 -5.73
C SER A 65 -0.84 -8.04 -7.08
N ILE A 66 0.30 -7.50 -7.53
CA ILE A 66 0.40 -6.76 -8.80
C ILE A 66 0.00 -7.66 -9.99
N HIS A 67 0.52 -8.88 -10.03
CA HIS A 67 0.22 -9.84 -11.09
C HIS A 67 -1.24 -10.31 -11.02
N GLY A 68 -1.75 -10.62 -9.83
CA GLY A 68 -3.15 -11.04 -9.64
C GLY A 68 -4.17 -9.98 -10.04
N LEU A 69 -3.81 -8.70 -9.89
CA LEU A 69 -4.61 -7.55 -10.34
C LEU A 69 -4.44 -7.22 -11.83
N ASN A 70 -3.55 -7.91 -12.54
CA ASN A 70 -3.20 -7.63 -13.94
C ASN A 70 -2.87 -6.13 -14.14
N SER A 71 -1.98 -5.60 -13.30
CA SER A 71 -1.59 -4.19 -13.28
C SER A 71 -0.20 -4.00 -13.88
N SER A 72 -0.07 -3.06 -14.82
CA SER A 72 1.24 -2.72 -15.42
C SER A 72 2.03 -1.70 -14.60
N HIS A 73 1.36 -0.99 -13.69
CA HIS A 73 1.93 0.00 -12.79
C HIS A 73 1.22 -0.11 -11.43
N CYS A 74 1.98 0.01 -10.35
CA CYS A 74 1.48 -0.04 -8.99
C CYS A 74 1.77 1.29 -8.27
N LEU A 75 0.78 1.81 -7.53
CA LEU A 75 1.00 2.83 -6.51
C LEU A 75 0.94 2.14 -5.16
N TYR A 76 2.10 1.89 -4.54
CA TYR A 76 2.17 1.23 -3.24
C TYR A 76 2.16 2.27 -2.12
N VAL A 77 1.13 2.23 -1.27
CA VAL A 77 0.93 3.19 -0.18
C VAL A 77 1.30 2.52 1.13
N GLY A 78 2.28 3.08 1.85
CA GLY A 78 2.77 2.53 3.11
C GLY A 78 3.39 3.61 3.99
N ASP A 79 3.70 3.28 5.23
CA ASP A 79 4.23 4.22 6.23
C ASP A 79 5.52 3.74 6.90
N SER A 80 6.02 2.58 6.49
CA SER A 80 7.23 1.96 7.03
C SER A 80 8.40 2.00 6.06
N MET A 81 9.60 1.75 6.59
CA MET A 81 10.81 1.57 5.78
C MET A 81 10.73 0.28 4.97
N GLU A 82 10.15 -0.77 5.54
CA GLU A 82 9.97 -2.07 4.92
C GLU A 82 9.07 -1.97 3.69
N ASP A 83 8.03 -1.12 3.73
CA ASP A 83 7.16 -0.85 2.59
C ASP A 83 7.92 -0.19 1.43
N LEU A 84 8.75 0.81 1.74
CA LEU A 84 9.58 1.50 0.76
C LEU A 84 10.53 0.53 0.06
N ILE A 85 11.29 -0.25 0.84
CA ILE A 85 12.24 -1.22 0.29
C ILE A 85 11.52 -2.27 -0.56
N MET A 86 10.34 -2.72 -0.12
CA MET A 86 9.53 -3.68 -0.87
C MET A 86 9.10 -3.13 -2.24
N ALA A 87 8.66 -1.87 -2.31
CA ALA A 87 8.30 -1.20 -3.56
C ALA A 87 9.51 -0.97 -4.49
N GLN A 88 10.67 -0.61 -3.92
CA GLN A 88 11.91 -0.45 -4.67
C GLN A 88 12.35 -1.77 -5.31
N LYS A 89 12.38 -2.86 -4.53
CA LYS A 89 12.72 -4.20 -5.03
C LYS A 89 11.75 -4.70 -6.10
N ALA A 90 10.44 -4.43 -5.94
CA ALA A 90 9.47 -4.76 -6.98
C ALA A 90 9.79 -4.04 -8.31
N THR A 91 10.21 -2.78 -8.23
CA THR A 91 10.65 -1.99 -9.40
C THR A 91 11.94 -2.52 -10.01
N GLU A 92 12.93 -2.88 -9.21
CA GLU A 92 14.20 -3.47 -9.67
C GLU A 92 14.01 -4.77 -10.45
N ILE A 93 12.98 -5.55 -10.09
CA ILE A 93 12.62 -6.83 -10.75
C ILE A 93 11.70 -6.60 -11.97
N GLY A 94 11.44 -5.34 -12.34
CA GLY A 94 10.73 -4.97 -13.58
C GLY A 94 9.24 -4.63 -13.41
N ASN A 95 8.72 -4.63 -12.18
CA ASN A 95 7.33 -4.22 -11.90
C ASN A 95 7.28 -2.76 -11.46
N LYS A 96 6.88 -1.88 -12.39
CA LYS A 96 6.84 -0.42 -12.16
C LYS A 96 5.99 -0.06 -10.94
N THR A 97 6.66 0.28 -9.84
CA THR A 97 6.00 0.54 -8.57
C THR A 97 6.41 1.91 -8.03
N THR A 98 5.45 2.81 -7.94
CA THR A 98 5.63 4.11 -7.29
C THR A 98 5.27 3.98 -5.81
N PHE A 99 6.20 4.31 -4.92
CA PHE A 99 5.92 4.35 -3.49
C PHE A 99 5.31 5.71 -3.09
N CYS A 100 4.27 5.64 -2.25
CA CYS A 100 3.63 6.78 -1.60
C CYS A 100 3.76 6.63 -0.08
N GLY A 101 4.61 7.44 0.54
CA GLY A 101 4.85 7.42 1.98
C GLY A 101 3.77 8.18 2.74
N ILE A 102 3.17 7.56 3.76
CA ILE A 102 2.27 8.23 4.71
C ILE A 102 3.05 8.54 6.01
N ILE A 103 3.04 9.79 6.46
CA ILE A 103 3.86 10.21 7.63
C ILE A 103 3.09 10.57 8.89
N GLY A 104 1.79 10.92 8.79
CA GLY A 104 1.00 11.34 9.95
C GLY A 104 0.66 10.22 10.94
N THR A 105 1.03 8.98 10.63
CA THR A 105 0.97 7.84 11.57
C THR A 105 2.24 7.71 12.43
N SER A 106 3.29 8.49 12.15
CA SER A 106 4.57 8.46 12.88
C SER A 106 4.50 9.20 14.21
N ASN A 107 5.23 8.71 15.22
CA ASN A 107 5.51 9.48 16.44
C ASN A 107 6.40 10.70 16.16
N ASP A 108 7.24 10.62 15.12
CA ASP A 108 8.00 11.74 14.57
C ASP A 108 7.77 11.85 13.05
N PRO A 109 6.77 12.63 12.60
CA PRO A 109 6.52 12.84 11.18
C PRO A 109 7.66 13.57 10.45
N SER A 110 8.42 14.42 11.15
CA SER A 110 9.49 15.22 10.54
C SER A 110 10.69 14.35 10.20
N GLU A 111 11.09 13.47 11.11
CA GLU A 111 12.14 12.49 10.87
C GLU A 111 11.73 11.53 9.75
N LYS A 112 10.50 10.99 9.78
CA LYS A 112 10.00 10.08 8.74
C LYS A 112 9.94 10.77 7.37
N ARG A 113 9.55 12.04 7.31
CA ARG A 113 9.61 12.85 6.09
C ARG A 113 11.04 12.95 5.57
N SER A 114 11.99 13.35 6.42
CA SER A 114 13.41 13.46 6.04
C SER A 114 13.96 12.12 5.54
N PHE A 115 13.58 11.02 6.17
CA PHE A 115 13.94 9.67 5.74
C PHE A 115 13.42 9.37 4.34
N PHE A 116 12.12 9.58 4.07
CA PHE A 116 11.55 9.34 2.75
C PHE A 116 12.15 10.25 1.68
N GLU A 117 12.39 11.53 1.97
CA GLU A 117 13.04 12.47 1.05
C GLU A 117 14.47 12.05 0.70
N LYS A 118 15.27 11.65 1.71
CA LYS A 118 16.64 11.15 1.50
C LYS A 118 16.70 9.88 0.66
N ASN A 119 15.64 9.06 0.69
CA ASN A 119 15.52 7.84 -0.11
C ASN A 119 14.82 8.07 -1.45
N GLY A 120 14.59 9.33 -1.86
CA GLY A 120 14.06 9.67 -3.18
C GLY A 120 12.57 9.39 -3.36
N VAL A 121 11.80 9.29 -2.27
CA VAL A 121 10.34 9.12 -2.35
C VAL A 121 9.70 10.39 -2.90
N ILE A 122 9.03 10.26 -4.04
CA ILE A 122 8.44 11.40 -4.76
C ILE A 122 7.10 11.86 -4.19
N LEU A 123 6.35 10.97 -3.55
CA LEU A 123 5.03 11.25 -3.02
C LEU A 123 4.99 10.94 -1.52
N ILE A 124 4.94 11.99 -0.71
CA ILE A 124 4.92 11.91 0.75
C ILE A 124 3.72 12.70 1.25
N LEU A 125 2.80 12.03 1.93
CA LEU A 125 1.54 12.62 2.40
C LEU A 125 1.43 12.52 3.91
N ASP A 126 0.89 13.56 4.55
CA ASP A 126 0.60 13.51 5.99
C ASP A 126 -0.51 12.51 6.29
N SER A 127 -1.44 12.31 5.35
CA SER A 127 -2.53 11.37 5.50
C SER A 127 -2.93 10.75 4.16
N ILE A 128 -3.33 9.47 4.21
CA ILE A 128 -3.94 8.77 3.07
C ILE A 128 -5.23 9.43 2.58
N GLN A 129 -5.90 10.26 3.40
CA GLN A 129 -7.06 11.06 2.96
C GLN A 129 -6.69 12.08 1.87
N LEU A 130 -5.42 12.44 1.71
CA LEU A 130 -4.95 13.35 0.65
C LEU A 130 -4.77 12.65 -0.70
N LEU A 131 -4.84 11.31 -0.74
CA LEU A 131 -4.58 10.53 -1.94
C LEU A 131 -5.52 10.89 -3.11
N PRO A 132 -6.85 11.07 -2.92
CA PRO A 132 -7.73 11.49 -4.00
C PRO A 132 -7.35 12.85 -4.59
N LYS A 133 -6.94 13.81 -3.75
CA LYS A 133 -6.55 15.15 -4.19
C LYS A 133 -5.28 15.12 -5.04
N VAL A 134 -4.23 14.41 -4.61
CA VAL A 134 -2.96 14.33 -5.37
C VAL A 134 -3.10 13.52 -6.67
N LEU A 135 -4.10 12.65 -6.74
CA LEU A 135 -4.44 11.90 -7.95
C LEU A 135 -5.48 12.60 -8.83
N ASN A 136 -5.90 13.83 -8.49
CA ASN A 136 -6.94 14.61 -9.17
C ASN A 136 -8.27 13.84 -9.34
N LEU A 137 -8.73 13.20 -8.27
CA LEU A 137 -9.99 12.44 -8.23
C LEU A 137 -11.16 13.22 -7.61
N VAL A 138 -10.89 14.41 -7.06
CA VAL A 138 -11.83 15.33 -6.40
C VAL A 138 -11.53 16.78 -6.75
#